data_AF-A0ABD0QU70-F1
#
_entry.id   AF-A0ABD0QU70-F1
#
_cell.length_a   1.000
_cell.length_b   1.000
_cell.length_c   1.000
_cell.angle_alpha   90.00
_cell.angle_beta   90.00
_cell.angle_gamma   90.00
#
_symmetry.space_group_name_H-M   'P 1'
#
loop_
_entity.id
_entity.type
_entity.pdbx_description
1 polymer ?
#
loop_
_entity_poly.entity_id
_entity_poly.type
_entity_poly.pdbx_seq_one_letter_code
_entity_poly.pdbx_strand_id
1 'polypeptide(L)' 'MSTVHEVIVARHCGMRVFALSLITNKAVMDYDSEEKANHEEVLQTGKQRAEQLERLVSTIITRLEHNNNFA' A
#
# COMPACT_ATOMS: atom_id res chain seq x y z
N MET A 1 -6.00 4.17 -6.79
CA MET A 1 -7.41 4.25 -6.34
C MET A 1 -7.92 2.83 -6.20
N SER A 2 -7.81 2.23 -5.02
CA SER A 2 -8.01 0.79 -4.78
C SER A 2 -8.16 0.52 -3.27
N THR A 3 -7.98 -0.73 -2.83
CA THR A 3 -7.74 -1.14 -1.42
C THR A 3 -8.97 -1.13 -0.51
N VAL A 4 -9.80 -0.08 -0.53
CA VAL A 4 -10.94 0.05 0.40
C VAL A 4 -11.93 -1.11 0.27
N HIS A 5 -12.32 -1.45 -0.97
CA HIS A 5 -13.32 -2.50 -1.21
C HIS A 5 -12.83 -3.89 -0.77
N GLU A 6 -11.55 -4.20 -0.99
CA GLU A 6 -10.92 -5.45 -0.57
C GLU A 6 -10.89 -5.56 0.96
N VAL A 7 -10.54 -4.47 1.65
CA VAL A 7 -10.50 -4.42 3.12
C VAL A 7 -11.90 -4.64 3.71
N ILE A 8 -12.93 -4.02 3.15
CA ILE A 8 -14.32 -4.19 3.62
C ILE A 8 -14.73 -5.67 3.58
N VAL A 9 -14.50 -6.33 2.44
CA VAL A 9 -14.87 -7.75 2.28
C VAL A 9 -14.06 -8.65 3.21
N ALA A 10 -12.74 -8.44 3.33
CA ALA A 10 -11.89 -9.24 4.23
C ALA A 10 -12.31 -9.09 5.70
N ARG A 11 -12.66 -7.88 6.14
CA ARG A 11 -13.16 -7.62 7.49
C ARG A 11 -14.53 -8.24 7.73
N HIS A 12 -15.42 -8.19 6.73
CA HIS A 12 -16.72 -8.88 6.79
C HIS A 12 -16.55 -10.39 7.00
N CYS A 13 -15.52 -11.00 6.40
CA CYS A 13 -15.16 -12.40 6.59
C CYS A 13 -14.37 -12.69 7.89
N GLY A 14 -14.28 -11.72 8.83
CA GLY A 14 -13.57 -11.90 10.10
C GLY A 14 -12.05 -11.92 10.00
N MET A 15 -11.47 -11.58 8.84
CA MET A 15 -10.02 -11.62 8.65
C MET A 15 -9.33 -10.47 9.41
N ARG A 16 -8.12 -10.73 9.91
CA ARG A 16 -7.20 -9.67 10.34
C ARG A 16 -6.63 -9.00 9.10
N VAL A 17 -6.74 -7.68 9.00
CA VAL A 17 -6.33 -6.93 7.80
C VAL A 17 -5.24 -5.92 8.17
N PHE A 18 -4.22 -5.86 7.32
CA PHE A 18 -3.16 -4.85 7.34
C PHE A 18 -3.03 -4.28 5.94
N ALA A 19 -2.88 -2.96 5.82
CA ALA A 19 -2.71 -2.26 4.55
C ALA A 19 -1.60 -1.22 4.67
N LEU A 20 -0.91 -0.97 3.56
CA LEU A 20 0.15 0.02 3.43
C LEU A 20 0.00 0.75 2.10
N SER A 21 0.56 1.95 2.01
CA SER A 21 0.59 2.72 0.75
C SER A 21 1.99 3.27 0.53
N LEU A 22 2.50 3.07 -0.68
CA LEU A 22 3.72 3.72 -1.14
C LEU A 22 3.34 5.09 -1.70
N ILE A 23 3.88 6.16 -1.13
CA ILE A 23 3.71 7.50 -1.69
C ILE A 23 4.56 7.59 -2.95
N THR A 24 3.92 7.58 -4.11
CA THR A 24 4.56 7.55 -5.42
C THR A 24 4.70 8.90 -6.09
N ASN A 25 3.94 9.90 -5.62
CA ASN A 25 3.99 11.26 -6.11
C ASN A 25 3.40 12.20 -5.05
N LYS A 26 3.73 13.49 -5.15
CA LYS A 26 3.08 14.54 -4.35
C LYS A 26 1.79 14.98 -5.07
N ALA A 27 0.73 15.22 -4.31
CA ALA A 27 -0.47 15.84 -4.87
C ALA A 27 -0.17 17.32 -5.21
N VAL A 28 -0.59 17.74 -6.40
CA VAL A 28 -0.49 19.13 -6.83
C VAL A 28 -1.59 19.90 -6.11
N MET A 29 -1.20 20.83 -5.23
CA MET A 29 -2.14 21.57 -4.37
C MET A 29 -2.21 23.07 -4.70
N ASP A 30 -1.37 23.55 -5.61
CA ASP A 30 -1.31 24.94 -6.03
C ASP A 30 -2.00 25.12 -7.38
N TYR A 31 -2.81 26.17 -7.51
CA TYR A 31 -3.53 26.51 -8.73
C TYR A 31 -2.60 27.01 -9.84
N ASP A 32 -1.44 27.57 -9.48
CA ASP A 32 -0.43 28.08 -10.44
C ASP A 32 0.64 27.05 -10.81
N SER A 33 0.54 25.82 -10.28
CA SER A 33 1.51 24.75 -10.54
C SER A 33 1.28 24.09 -11.90
N GLU A 34 2.31 24.06 -12.74
CA GLU A 34 2.30 23.28 -13.99
C GLU A 34 2.60 21.78 -13.80
N GLU A 35 3.00 21.37 -12.60
CA GLU A 35 3.21 19.95 -12.29
C GLU A 35 1.91 19.16 -12.50
N LYS A 36 1.98 18.05 -13.23
CA LYS A 36 0.86 17.14 -13.46
C LYS A 36 1.21 15.77 -12.92
N ALA A 37 0.30 15.18 -12.15
CA ALA A 37 0.44 13.79 -11.74
C ALA A 37 0.55 12.90 -12.98
N ASN A 38 1.66 12.16 -13.12
CA ASN A 38 1.93 11.28 -14.25
C ASN A 38 2.01 9.83 -13.79
N HIS A 39 1.31 8.94 -14.49
CA HIS A 39 1.35 7.51 -14.21
C HIS A 39 2.76 6.90 -14.40
N GLU A 40 3.56 7.45 -15.32
CA GLU A 40 4.92 6.94 -15.54
C GLU A 40 5.83 7.20 -14.34
N GLU A 41 5.73 8.39 -13.73
CA GLU A 41 6.45 8.72 -12.50
C GLU A 41 6.06 7.76 -11.37
N VAL A 42 4.77 7.47 -11.25
CA VAL A 42 4.25 6.52 -10.26
C VAL A 42 4.87 5.13 -10.43
N LEU A 43 4.96 4.63 -11.66
CA LEU A 43 5.59 3.34 -11.96
C LEU A 43 7.09 3.36 -11.67
N GLN A 44 7.77 4.45 -12.00
CA GLN A 44 9.20 4.60 -11.74
C GLN A 44 9.50 4.59 -10.24
N THR A 45 8.76 5.35 -9.43
CA THR A 45 8.92 5.35 -7.97
C THR A 45 8.61 3.96 -7.39
N GLY A 46 7.60 3.27 -7.92
CA GLY A 46 7.31 1.88 -7.55
C GLY A 46 8.52 0.95 -7.77
N LYS A 47 9.14 1.01 -8.95
CA LYS A 47 10.34 0.22 -9.29
C LYS A 47 11.52 0.56 -8.38
N GLN A 48 11.75 1.86 -8.13
CA GLN A 48 12.85 2.32 -7.28
C GLN A 48 12.74 1.85 -5.82
N ARG A 49 11.51 1.62 -5.34
CA ARG A 49 11.23 1.24 -3.95
C ARG A 49 10.89 -0.24 -3.77
N ALA A 50 10.92 -1.02 -4.85
CA ALA A 50 10.52 -2.42 -4.85
C ALA A 50 11.28 -3.26 -3.81
N GLU A 51 12.61 -3.17 -3.77
CA GLU A 51 13.43 -3.94 -2.84
C GLU A 51 13.15 -3.57 -1.36
N GLN A 52 12.93 -2.28 -1.08
CA GLN A 52 12.59 -1.83 0.27
C GLN A 52 11.23 -2.36 0.71
N LEU A 53 10.25 -2.35 -0.20
CA LEU A 53 8.92 -2.85 0.06
C LEU A 53 8.91 -4.36 0.26
N GLU A 54 9.65 -5.10 -0.57
CA GLU A 54 9.83 -6.54 -0.46
C GLU A 54 10.42 -6.92 0.91
N ARG A 55 11.50 -6.25 1.33
CA ARG A 55 12.12 -6.49 2.64
C ARG A 55 11.17 -6.19 3.79
N LEU A 56 10.39 -5.10 3.70
CA LEU A 56 9.41 -4.74 4.72
C LEU A 56 8.31 -5.80 4.82
N VAL A 57 7.68 -6.15 3.70
CA VAL A 57 6.60 -7.15 3.67
C VAL A 57 7.12 -8.50 4.17
N SER A 58 8.30 -8.93 3.72
CA SER A 58 8.94 -10.17 4.18
C SER A 58 9.14 -10.17 5.70
N THR A 59 9.66 -9.07 6.25
CA THR A 59 9.86 -8.92 7.70
C THR A 59 8.54 -8.94 8.47
N ILE A 60 7.50 -8.30 7.95
CA ILE A 60 6.16 -8.33 8.55
C ILE A 60 5.66 -9.77 8.60
N ILE A 61 5.71 -10.51 7.49
CA ILE A 61 5.27 -11.91 7.44
C ILE A 61 6.05 -12.78 8.43
N THR A 62 7.38 -12.63 8.52
CA THR A 62 8.20 -13.38 9.48
C THR A 62 7.84 -13.07 10.94
N ARG A 63 7.39 -11.86 11.23
CA ARG A 63 7.00 -11.43 12.59
C ARG A 63 5.52 -11.62 12.91
N LEU A 64 4.71 -12.03 11.92
CA LEU A 64 3.31 -12.32 12.18
C LEU A 64 3.23 -13.57 13.05
N GLU A 65 2.73 -13.39 14.28
CA GLU A 65 2.40 -14.50 15.15
C GLU A 65 1.26 -15.33 14.53
N HIS A 66 1.31 -16.65 14.76
CA HIS A 66 0.22 -17.54 14.35
C HIS A 66 -1.06 -17.11 15.07
N ASN A 67 -2.05 -16.70 14.29
CA ASN A 67 -3.32 -16.23 14.80
C ASN A 67 -4.16 -17.44 15.24
N ASN A 68 -4.18 -17.76 16.54
CA ASN A 68 -4.98 -18.84 17.12
C ASN A 68 -6.49 -18.50 17.23
N ASN A 69 -7.01 -17.60 16.39
CA ASN A 69 -8.43 -17.30 16.33
C ASN A 69 -9.16 -18.40 15.53
N PHE A 70 -9.24 -19.60 16.13
CA PHE A 70 -10.34 -20.51 15.86
C PHE A 70 -11.54 -19.93 16.62
N ALA A 71 -12.46 -19.33 15.87
CA ALA A 71 -13.83 -19.20 16.35
C ALA A 71 -14.46 -20.59 16.43
#